data_AF-A0A3P9BG65-F1
#
_entry.id   AF-A0A3P9BG65-F1
#
_cell.length_a   1.000
_cell.length_b   1.000
_cell.length_c   1.000
_cell.angle_alpha   90.00
_cell.angle_beta   90.00
_cell.angle_gamma   90.00
#
_symmetry.space_group_name_H-M   'P 1'
#
loop_
_entity.id
_entity.type
_entity.pdbx_description
1 polymer ?
#
loop_
_entity_poly.entity_id
_entity_poly.type
_entity_poly.pdbx_seq_one_letter_code
_entity_poly.pdbx_strand_id
1 'polypeptide(L)'
;MISRIFIACLFLGMYSTGSLLGCKWIVNDRDDIKHQFHVYNKRALGFLDMMVSITNTTKDAEIEHTVAFPNQLYHQKSKATDEDKLAFIVQILKELFALVEKDRSSAPWEKNTVENFLSIVDKMAEELNSCVGSHSNTTELTHFTSLSNEILKANGYSAEAWETIRKEAKAHLMRAEQLASSLHTAQ
;
A
#
# COMPACT_ATOMS: atom_id res chain seq x y z
N MET A 1 51.69 -36.94 11.22
CA MET A 1 50.44 -37.34 10.53
C MET A 1 49.28 -36.84 11.38
N ILE A 2 48.75 -35.66 11.04
CA ILE A 2 47.68 -35.01 11.80
C ILE A 2 46.33 -35.60 11.41
N SER A 3 45.59 -35.96 12.44
CA SER A 3 44.31 -36.65 12.46
C SER A 3 43.32 -36.05 11.45
N ARG A 4 42.74 -36.92 10.61
CA ARG A 4 41.73 -36.56 9.62
C ARG A 4 40.38 -36.40 10.33
N ILE A 5 39.86 -35.17 10.25
CA ILE A 5 38.44 -34.83 10.04
C ILE A 5 37.49 -35.46 11.06
N PHE A 6 37.36 -34.79 12.20
CA PHE A 6 36.15 -34.83 13.00
C PHE A 6 35.41 -33.49 12.87
N ILE A 7 34.09 -33.57 12.96
CA ILE A 7 33.09 -32.50 13.03
C ILE A 7 32.48 -32.12 11.66
N ALA A 8 31.66 -33.05 11.17
CA ALA A 8 30.38 -32.69 10.59
C ALA A 8 29.47 -32.14 11.70
N CYS A 9 28.85 -30.98 11.46
CA CYS A 9 27.86 -30.20 12.26
C CYS A 9 28.33 -28.73 12.24
N LEU A 10 27.62 -27.71 11.75
CA LEU A 10 26.23 -27.54 11.36
C LEU A 10 26.23 -26.46 10.26
N PHE A 11 25.53 -26.70 9.15
CA PHE A 11 25.07 -25.60 8.31
C PHE A 11 24.03 -24.83 9.11
N LEU A 12 24.49 -23.90 9.95
CA LEU A 12 23.65 -22.77 10.39
C LEU A 12 23.45 -21.89 9.15
N GLY A 13 22.55 -22.35 8.27
CA GLY A 13 21.84 -21.45 7.39
C GLY A 13 21.07 -20.51 8.30
N MET A 14 21.68 -19.38 8.64
CA MET A 14 20.95 -18.25 9.16
C MET A 14 20.04 -17.80 8.03
N TYR A 15 18.85 -18.39 7.95
CA TYR A 15 17.73 -17.68 7.36
C TYR A 15 17.64 -16.40 8.18
N SER A 16 17.99 -15.26 7.58
CA SER A 16 17.76 -13.98 8.22
C SER A 16 16.26 -13.82 8.34
N THR A 17 15.69 -14.29 9.44
CA THR A 17 14.38 -13.86 9.88
C THR A 17 14.51 -12.37 10.08
N GLY A 18 13.94 -11.59 9.16
CA GLY A 18 13.80 -10.15 9.30
C GLY A 18 13.24 -9.88 10.70
N SER A 19 14.03 -9.18 11.51
CA SER A 19 13.74 -8.98 12.92
C SER A 19 12.52 -8.06 13.06
N LEU A 20 11.47 -8.54 13.73
CA LEU A 20 10.27 -7.75 14.04
C LEU A 20 10.47 -6.76 15.21
N LEU A 21 11.69 -6.69 15.78
CA LEU A 21 11.99 -5.90 16.97
C LEU A 21 11.72 -4.38 16.82
N GLY A 22 11.55 -3.88 15.58
CA GLY A 22 11.21 -2.48 15.29
C GLY A 22 9.71 -2.18 15.11
N CYS A 23 8.85 -3.20 14.99
CA CYS A 23 7.42 -3.02 14.74
C CYS A 23 6.70 -2.31 15.90
N LYS A 24 6.05 -1.18 15.61
CA LYS A 24 5.27 -0.36 16.54
C LYS A 24 3.85 -0.89 16.73
N TRP A 25 3.25 -1.51 15.72
CA TRP A 25 2.08 -2.35 15.96
C TRP A 25 2.47 -3.38 17.02
N ILE A 26 1.63 -3.53 18.06
CA ILE A 26 1.84 -4.50 19.13
C ILE A 26 1.68 -5.88 18.47
N VAL A 27 2.79 -6.42 18.01
CA VAL A 27 2.88 -7.55 17.08
C VAL A 27 3.74 -8.59 17.76
N ASN A 28 3.17 -9.76 18.02
CA ASN A 28 3.93 -10.92 18.46
C ASN A 28 4.52 -11.66 17.26
N ASP A 29 3.85 -11.61 16.11
CA ASP A 29 4.30 -12.25 14.85
C ASP A 29 3.64 -11.65 13.59
N ARG A 30 3.94 -12.20 12.40
CA ARG A 30 3.41 -11.70 11.12
C ARG A 30 1.89 -11.89 10.94
N ASP A 31 1.23 -12.77 11.69
CA ASP A 31 -0.23 -12.90 11.62
C ASP A 31 -0.92 -11.72 12.31
N ASP A 32 -0.32 -11.16 13.36
CA ASP A 32 -0.78 -9.90 13.95
C ASP A 32 -0.70 -8.75 12.91
N ILE A 33 0.36 -8.68 12.11
CA ILE A 33 0.49 -7.68 11.02
C ILE A 33 -0.64 -7.87 9.99
N LYS A 34 -0.87 -9.10 9.51
CA LYS A 34 -1.94 -9.40 8.56
C LYS A 34 -3.29 -8.97 9.09
N HIS A 35 -3.59 -9.33 10.34
CA HIS A 35 -4.87 -9.03 10.97
C HIS A 35 -5.07 -7.52 11.16
N GLN A 36 -4.07 -6.81 11.68
CA GLN A 36 -4.16 -5.35 11.87
C GLN A 36 -4.31 -4.65 10.52
N PHE A 37 -3.51 -5.03 9.51
CA PHE A 37 -3.63 -4.46 8.17
C PHE A 37 -5.03 -4.68 7.60
N HIS A 38 -5.55 -5.91 7.68
CA HIS A 38 -6.91 -6.21 7.24
C HIS A 38 -7.96 -5.30 7.90
N VAL A 39 -7.88 -5.12 9.22
CA VAL A 39 -8.83 -4.30 9.99
C VAL A 39 -8.79 -2.84 9.55
N TYR A 40 -7.60 -2.23 9.45
CA TYR A 40 -7.47 -0.82 9.04
C TYR A 40 -7.78 -0.63 7.56
N ASN A 41 -7.34 -1.53 6.70
CA ASN A 41 -7.59 -1.49 5.27
C ASN A 41 -9.08 -1.60 4.95
N LYS A 42 -9.82 -2.46 5.66
CA LYS A 42 -11.28 -2.54 5.56
C LYS A 42 -11.96 -1.22 5.91
N ARG A 43 -11.45 -0.47 6.89
CA ARG A 43 -11.98 0.86 7.24
C ARG A 43 -11.65 1.89 6.16
N ALA A 44 -10.42 1.89 5.64
CA ALA A 44 -10.03 2.77 4.53
C ALA A 44 -10.89 2.56 3.28
N LEU A 45 -11.14 1.30 2.91
CA LEU A 45 -12.08 0.94 1.83
C LEU A 45 -13.51 1.44 2.12
N GLY A 46 -13.97 1.33 3.36
CA GLY A 46 -15.26 1.86 3.78
C GLY A 46 -15.37 3.38 3.59
N PHE A 47 -14.32 4.14 3.88
CA PHE A 47 -14.30 5.57 3.60
C PHE A 47 -14.29 5.87 2.10
N LEU A 48 -13.51 5.14 1.29
CA LEU A 48 -13.56 5.28 -0.17
C LEU A 48 -14.96 4.98 -0.73
N ASP A 49 -15.71 4.04 -0.16
CA ASP A 49 -17.08 3.74 -0.57
C ASP A 49 -18.08 4.83 -0.14
N MET A 50 -17.77 5.59 0.92
CA MET A 50 -18.54 6.77 1.32
C MET A 50 -18.17 8.03 0.51
N MET A 51 -16.96 8.10 -0.04
CA MET A 51 -16.45 9.18 -0.90
C MET A 51 -17.01 9.12 -2.34
N VAL A 52 -18.23 8.61 -2.56
CA VAL A 52 -18.85 8.64 -3.88
C VAL A 52 -19.34 10.06 -4.17
N SER A 53 -19.10 10.56 -5.39
CA SER A 53 -19.54 11.91 -5.78
C SER A 53 -21.04 12.10 -5.54
N ILE A 54 -21.41 13.19 -4.86
CA ILE A 54 -22.81 13.55 -4.59
C ILE A 54 -23.57 13.88 -5.89
N THR A 55 -22.85 14.16 -6.98
CA THR A 55 -23.39 14.61 -8.27
C THR A 55 -23.89 13.48 -9.17
N ASN A 56 -24.60 12.49 -8.63
CA ASN A 56 -25.20 11.36 -9.37
C ASN A 56 -26.30 11.74 -10.38
N THR A 57 -26.25 12.93 -10.96
CA THR A 57 -27.11 13.38 -12.04
C THR A 57 -26.27 13.74 -13.25
N THR A 58 -26.48 12.96 -14.31
CA THR A 58 -26.18 13.18 -15.73
C THR A 58 -24.92 12.56 -16.30
N LYS A 59 -25.15 11.48 -17.08
CA LYS A 59 -24.33 10.85 -18.14
C LYS A 59 -22.82 10.84 -17.90
N ASP A 60 -22.31 9.63 -17.66
CA ASP A 60 -20.90 9.28 -17.66
C ASP A 60 -20.18 9.84 -18.90
N ALA A 61 -19.62 11.04 -18.77
CA ALA A 61 -18.45 11.39 -19.56
C ALA A 61 -17.31 10.58 -18.93
N GLU A 62 -17.19 9.31 -19.32
CA GLU A 62 -16.06 8.50 -18.90
C GLU A 62 -14.79 9.20 -19.36
N ILE A 63 -13.99 9.67 -18.39
CA ILE A 63 -12.62 10.08 -18.69
C ILE A 63 -11.91 8.83 -19.20
N GLU A 64 -11.34 8.94 -20.41
CA GLU A 64 -10.54 7.87 -20.98
C GLU A 64 -9.42 7.51 -19.99
N HIS A 65 -9.44 6.26 -19.51
CA HIS A 65 -8.47 5.79 -18.53
C HIS A 65 -7.13 5.47 -19.20
N THR A 66 -6.34 6.51 -19.48
CA THR A 66 -5.06 6.40 -20.20
C THR A 66 -3.95 5.78 -19.36
N VAL A 67 -4.06 5.85 -18.03
CA VAL A 67 -3.04 5.36 -17.10
C VAL A 67 -3.30 3.89 -16.76
N ALA A 68 -2.50 2.97 -17.28
CA ALA A 68 -2.66 1.55 -16.97
C ALA A 68 -2.29 1.22 -15.51
N PHE A 69 -3.14 0.43 -14.83
CA PHE A 69 -2.85 -0.06 -13.49
C PHE A 69 -1.57 -0.95 -13.50
N PRO A 70 -0.63 -0.79 -12.55
CA PRO A 70 0.70 -1.41 -12.60
C PRO A 70 0.69 -2.88 -12.16
N ASN A 71 -0.14 -3.71 -12.77
CA ASN A 71 -0.33 -5.13 -12.43
C ASN A 71 0.98 -5.93 -12.45
N GLN A 72 1.87 -5.66 -13.41
CA GLN A 72 3.16 -6.34 -13.50
C GLN A 72 4.04 -6.08 -12.29
N LEU A 73 4.05 -4.85 -11.77
CA LEU A 73 4.84 -4.49 -10.59
C LEU A 73 4.28 -5.18 -9.34
N TYR A 74 2.96 -5.20 -9.16
CA TYR A 74 2.33 -5.96 -8.07
C TYR A 74 2.66 -7.45 -8.13
N HIS A 75 2.63 -8.04 -9.33
CA HIS A 75 3.03 -9.44 -9.51
C HIS A 75 4.51 -9.68 -9.18
N GLN A 76 5.42 -8.78 -9.58
CA GLN A 76 6.84 -8.86 -9.19
C GLN A 76 7.00 -8.77 -7.67
N LYS A 77 6.37 -7.79 -7.03
CA LYS A 77 6.45 -7.58 -5.57
C LYS A 77 5.81 -8.70 -4.77
N SER A 78 4.82 -9.40 -5.29
CA SER A 78 4.22 -10.58 -4.64
C SER A 78 5.21 -11.74 -4.41
N LYS A 79 6.30 -11.78 -5.19
CA LYS A 79 7.36 -12.80 -5.10
C LYS A 79 8.59 -12.31 -4.32
N ALA A 80 8.58 -11.07 -3.83
CA ALA A 80 9.68 -10.49 -3.08
C ALA A 80 9.74 -11.03 -1.64
N THR A 81 10.77 -10.62 -0.90
CA THR A 81 10.85 -10.90 0.54
C THR A 81 9.70 -10.23 1.29
N ASP A 82 9.34 -10.75 2.46
CA ASP A 82 8.27 -10.15 3.27
C ASP A 82 8.58 -8.71 3.68
N GLU A 83 9.85 -8.38 3.93
CA GLU A 83 10.31 -7.03 4.21
C GLU A 83 10.11 -6.11 3.00
N ASP A 84 10.47 -6.56 1.79
CA ASP A 84 10.25 -5.79 0.55
C ASP A 84 8.76 -5.62 0.23
N LYS A 85 7.92 -6.62 0.55
CA LYS A 85 6.46 -6.52 0.44
C LYS A 85 5.93 -5.43 1.37
N LEU A 86 6.35 -5.44 2.63
CA LEU A 86 5.97 -4.43 3.63
C LEU A 86 6.43 -3.03 3.21
N ALA A 87 7.68 -2.88 2.77
CA ALA A 87 8.21 -1.62 2.27
C ALA A 87 7.41 -1.09 1.08
N PHE A 88 7.02 -1.97 0.16
CA PHE A 88 6.19 -1.60 -0.98
C PHE A 88 4.77 -1.21 -0.57
N ILE A 89 4.16 -1.91 0.39
CA ILE A 89 2.85 -1.51 0.96
C ILE A 89 2.95 -0.12 1.59
N VAL A 90 3.97 0.14 2.39
CA VAL A 90 4.22 1.47 2.99
C VAL A 90 4.34 2.55 1.92
N GLN A 91 5.06 2.27 0.83
CA GLN A 91 5.18 3.21 -0.29
C GLN A 91 3.81 3.50 -0.93
N ILE A 92 3.01 2.47 -1.21
CA ILE A 92 1.65 2.63 -1.76
C ILE A 92 0.81 3.53 -0.86
N LEU A 93 0.85 3.31 0.46
CA LEU A 93 0.07 4.10 1.42
C LEU A 93 0.50 5.57 1.44
N LYS A 94 1.81 5.84 1.44
CA LYS A 94 2.35 7.21 1.40
C LYS A 94 1.99 7.93 0.10
N GLU A 95 2.06 7.24 -1.03
CA GLU A 95 1.70 7.82 -2.32
C GLU A 95 0.20 8.04 -2.47
N LEU A 96 -0.64 7.13 -1.93
CA LEU A 96 -2.09 7.34 -1.82
C LEU A 96 -2.42 8.56 -0.97
N PHE A 97 -1.78 8.68 0.20
CA PHE A 97 -1.95 9.83 1.07
C PHE A 97 -1.61 11.12 0.32
N ALA A 98 -0.43 11.19 -0.30
CA ALA A 98 0.01 12.37 -1.04
C ALA A 98 -0.91 12.72 -2.23
N LEU A 99 -1.39 11.70 -2.97
CA LEU A 99 -2.31 11.90 -4.09
C LEU A 99 -3.65 12.49 -3.65
N VAL A 100 -4.19 12.03 -2.51
CA VAL A 100 -5.50 12.46 -2.00
C VAL A 100 -5.42 13.72 -1.17
N GLU A 101 -4.32 13.99 -0.47
CA GLU A 101 -4.13 15.22 0.30
C GLU A 101 -3.97 16.44 -0.61
N LYS A 102 -3.23 16.26 -1.71
CA LYS A 102 -2.87 17.33 -2.64
C LYS A 102 -4.07 17.82 -3.44
N ASP A 103 -4.29 19.14 -3.43
CA ASP A 103 -5.26 19.84 -4.29
C ASP A 103 -6.71 19.32 -4.19
N ARG A 104 -7.04 18.68 -3.05
CA ARG A 104 -8.37 18.09 -2.77
C ARG A 104 -9.51 19.08 -2.60
N SER A 105 -9.25 20.38 -2.67
CA SER A 105 -10.28 21.43 -2.55
C SER A 105 -11.36 21.32 -3.63
N SER A 106 -11.02 20.72 -4.78
CA SER A 106 -11.93 20.51 -5.91
C SER A 106 -12.62 19.14 -5.87
N ALA A 107 -12.23 18.24 -4.97
CA ALA A 107 -12.84 16.92 -4.87
C ALA A 107 -14.29 17.04 -4.38
N PRO A 108 -15.26 16.34 -4.98
CA PRO A 108 -16.68 16.42 -4.63
C PRO A 108 -17.05 15.65 -3.35
N TRP A 109 -16.06 15.36 -2.50
CA TRP A 109 -16.18 14.46 -1.36
C TRP A 109 -16.44 15.19 -0.05
N GLU A 110 -17.13 14.54 0.87
CA GLU A 110 -17.37 15.08 2.21
C GLU A 110 -16.04 15.16 2.99
N LYS A 111 -15.70 16.36 3.48
CA LYS A 111 -14.40 16.68 4.04
C LYS A 111 -13.98 15.75 5.19
N ASN A 112 -14.87 15.48 6.15
CA ASN A 112 -14.53 14.65 7.31
C ASN A 112 -14.24 13.20 6.88
N THR A 113 -14.96 12.68 5.88
CA THR A 113 -14.73 11.35 5.30
C THR A 113 -13.34 11.28 4.67
N VAL A 114 -12.92 12.31 3.93
CA VAL A 114 -11.55 12.38 3.37
C VAL A 114 -10.50 12.44 4.47
N GLU A 115 -10.72 13.25 5.51
CA GLU A 115 -9.79 13.37 6.64
C GLU A 115 -9.66 12.05 7.43
N ASN A 116 -10.77 11.34 7.63
CA ASN A 116 -10.75 10.03 8.26
C ASN A 116 -10.03 8.98 7.39
N PHE A 117 -10.23 9.03 6.06
CA PHE A 117 -9.48 8.19 5.12
C PHE A 117 -7.97 8.43 5.23
N LEU A 118 -7.55 9.70 5.10
CA LEU A 118 -6.14 10.09 5.19
C LEU A 118 -5.53 9.69 6.53
N SER A 119 -6.25 9.90 7.64
CA SER A 119 -5.78 9.51 8.98
C SER A 119 -5.54 8.01 9.11
N ILE A 120 -6.42 7.16 8.55
CA ILE A 120 -6.22 5.71 8.58
C ILE A 120 -5.07 5.28 7.66
N VAL A 121 -4.96 5.85 6.47
CA VAL A 121 -3.88 5.54 5.53
C VAL A 121 -2.51 5.90 6.11
N ASP A 122 -2.40 7.11 6.68
CA ASP A 122 -1.18 7.58 7.33
C ASP A 122 -0.80 6.69 8.53
N LYS A 123 -1.78 6.37 9.39
CA LYS A 123 -1.56 5.43 10.49
C LYS A 123 -1.06 4.07 10.02
N MET A 124 -1.65 3.49 8.97
CA MET A 124 -1.14 2.23 8.41
C MET A 124 0.29 2.37 7.91
N ALA A 125 0.62 3.50 7.26
CA ALA A 125 1.96 3.76 6.74
C ALA A 125 2.99 3.87 7.87
N GLU A 126 2.74 4.68 8.90
CA GLU A 126 3.65 4.86 10.04
C GLU A 126 3.92 3.55 10.77
N GLU A 127 2.85 2.81 11.07
CA GLU A 127 2.94 1.59 11.85
C GLU A 127 3.65 0.48 11.07
N LEU A 128 3.37 0.31 9.77
CA LEU A 128 4.10 -0.64 8.95
C LEU A 128 5.54 -0.20 8.66
N ASN A 129 5.81 1.09 8.52
CA ASN A 129 7.16 1.59 8.26
C ASN A 129 8.12 1.25 9.40
N SER A 130 7.62 1.15 10.62
CA SER A 130 8.41 0.68 11.77
C SER A 130 8.83 -0.80 11.66
N CYS A 131 8.10 -1.60 10.89
CA CYS A 131 8.41 -3.02 10.61
C CYS A 131 9.42 -3.23 9.48
N VAL A 132 9.81 -2.17 8.78
CA VAL A 132 10.67 -2.25 7.60
C VAL A 132 12.09 -1.87 8.00
N GLY A 133 13.07 -2.71 7.68
CA GLY A 133 14.47 -2.43 7.97
C GLY A 133 15.04 -1.35 7.05
N SER A 134 16.15 -0.77 7.48
CA SER A 134 16.83 0.35 6.79
C SER A 134 17.36 0.04 5.38
N HIS A 135 17.32 -1.23 4.95
CA HIS A 135 17.85 -1.68 3.66
C HIS A 135 16.77 -2.02 2.63
N SER A 136 15.49 -1.79 2.93
CA SER A 136 14.41 -2.05 1.97
C SER A 136 14.52 -1.14 0.76
N ASN A 137 14.55 -1.72 -0.45
CA ASN A 137 14.60 -0.96 -1.69
C ASN A 137 13.18 -0.68 -2.21
N THR A 138 12.73 0.56 -2.05
CA THR A 138 11.53 1.06 -2.72
C THR A 138 11.91 1.70 -4.05
N THR A 139 11.33 1.20 -5.15
CA THR A 139 11.46 1.83 -6.48
C THR A 139 10.43 2.92 -6.59
N GLU A 140 10.77 4.09 -7.14
CA GLU A 140 9.80 5.15 -7.42
C GLU A 140 8.59 4.60 -8.19
N LEU A 141 7.38 4.80 -7.66
CA LEU A 141 6.16 4.29 -8.24
C LEU A 141 5.53 5.42 -9.07
N THR A 142 6.09 5.61 -10.26
CA THR A 142 5.73 6.69 -11.20
C THR A 142 4.24 6.70 -11.59
N HIS A 143 3.53 5.58 -11.39
CA HIS A 143 2.10 5.45 -11.60
C HIS A 143 1.29 6.53 -10.87
N PHE A 144 1.58 6.84 -9.60
CA PHE A 144 0.86 7.88 -8.86
C PHE A 144 1.11 9.28 -9.41
N THR A 145 2.32 9.52 -9.92
CA THR A 145 2.64 10.76 -10.65
C THR A 145 1.85 10.86 -11.95
N SER A 146 1.71 9.76 -12.69
CA SER A 146 0.83 9.69 -13.88
C SER A 146 -0.64 9.92 -13.51
N LEU A 147 -1.16 9.33 -12.43
CA LEU A 147 -2.52 9.60 -11.95
C LEU A 147 -2.72 11.10 -11.65
N SER A 148 -1.78 11.74 -10.96
CA SER A 148 -1.85 13.18 -10.66
C SER A 148 -1.82 14.04 -11.92
N ASN A 149 -0.96 13.72 -12.89
CA ASN A 149 -0.76 14.57 -14.07
C ASN A 149 -1.79 14.30 -15.19
N GLU A 150 -2.01 13.03 -15.52
CA GLU A 150 -2.78 12.60 -16.69
C GLU A 150 -4.27 12.44 -16.37
N ILE A 151 -4.63 12.20 -15.11
CA ILE A 151 -6.03 12.13 -14.70
C ILE A 151 -6.46 13.44 -14.04
N LEU A 152 -5.86 13.84 -12.92
CA LEU A 152 -6.31 15.02 -12.19
C LEU A 152 -6.04 16.32 -12.96
N LYS A 153 -4.77 16.64 -13.26
CA LYS A 153 -4.43 17.93 -13.90
C LYS A 153 -5.00 18.06 -15.31
N ALA A 154 -4.88 17.03 -16.15
CA ALA A 154 -5.34 17.07 -17.53
C ALA A 154 -6.86 17.26 -17.64
N ASN A 155 -7.63 16.78 -16.66
CA ASN A 155 -9.08 16.93 -16.60
C ASN A 155 -9.53 18.06 -15.65
N GLY A 156 -8.63 18.99 -15.32
CA GLY A 156 -8.96 20.18 -14.52
C GLY A 156 -9.48 19.88 -13.12
N TYR A 157 -9.08 18.75 -12.54
CA TYR A 157 -9.54 18.27 -11.23
C TYR A 157 -11.07 18.12 -11.14
N SER A 158 -11.71 17.71 -12.24
CA SER A 158 -13.17 17.50 -12.29
C SER A 158 -13.65 16.42 -11.31
N ALA A 159 -14.96 16.40 -11.05
CA ALA A 159 -15.58 15.39 -10.19
C ALA A 159 -15.35 13.97 -10.75
N GLU A 160 -15.40 13.81 -12.07
CA GLU A 160 -15.15 12.56 -12.78
C GLU A 160 -13.68 12.12 -12.62
N ALA A 161 -12.74 13.06 -12.66
CA ALA A 161 -11.32 12.77 -12.47
C ALA A 161 -11.06 12.25 -11.06
N TRP A 162 -11.65 12.89 -10.05
CA TRP A 162 -11.59 12.42 -8.67
C TRP A 162 -12.26 11.06 -8.49
N GLU A 163 -13.39 10.80 -9.12
CA GLU A 163 -14.04 9.49 -9.08
C GLU A 163 -13.15 8.38 -9.68
N THR A 164 -12.40 8.68 -10.75
CA THR A 164 -11.35 7.78 -11.26
C THR A 164 -10.25 7.54 -10.21
N ILE A 165 -9.74 8.60 -9.57
CA ILE A 165 -8.74 8.46 -8.48
C ILE A 165 -9.26 7.60 -7.32
N ARG A 166 -10.54 7.73 -6.94
CA ARG A 166 -11.16 6.90 -5.89
C ARG A 166 -11.12 5.42 -6.25
N LYS A 167 -11.44 5.07 -7.50
CA LYS A 167 -11.42 3.70 -8.01
C LYS A 167 -9.99 3.14 -8.04
N GLU A 168 -9.03 3.93 -8.48
CA GLU A 168 -7.59 3.58 -8.47
C GLU A 168 -7.07 3.38 -7.04
N ALA A 169 -7.43 4.26 -6.11
CA ALA A 169 -7.11 4.13 -4.69
C ALA A 169 -7.67 2.83 -4.10
N LYS A 170 -8.93 2.50 -4.42
CA LYS A 170 -9.56 1.25 -4.02
C LYS A 170 -8.80 0.04 -4.57
N ALA A 171 -8.42 0.06 -5.85
CA ALA A 171 -7.66 -1.02 -6.48
C ALA A 171 -6.28 -1.21 -5.80
N HIS A 172 -5.57 -0.12 -5.50
CA HIS A 172 -4.29 -0.18 -4.78
C HIS A 172 -4.42 -0.78 -3.38
N LEU A 173 -5.41 -0.36 -2.60
CA LEU A 173 -5.67 -0.92 -1.26
C LEU A 173 -6.04 -2.41 -1.31
N MET A 174 -6.79 -2.84 -2.32
CA MET A 174 -7.10 -4.26 -2.53
C MET A 174 -5.85 -5.08 -2.90
N ARG A 175 -4.92 -4.51 -3.70
CA ARG A 175 -3.67 -5.19 -4.01
C ARG A 175 -2.70 -5.20 -2.83
N ALA A 176 -2.68 -4.16 -2.02
CA ALA A 176 -1.91 -4.12 -0.78
C ALA A 176 -2.39 -5.19 0.22
N GLU A 177 -3.71 -5.42 0.33
CA GLU A 177 -4.28 -6.54 1.10
C GLU A 177 -3.73 -7.88 0.63
N GLN A 178 -3.72 -8.12 -0.68
CA GLN A 178 -3.20 -9.36 -1.25
C GLN A 178 -1.73 -9.55 -0.89
N LEU A 179 -0.92 -8.50 -0.96
CA LEU A 179 0.48 -8.54 -0.55
C LEU A 179 0.63 -8.83 0.95
N ALA A 180 -0.11 -8.12 1.80
CA ALA A 180 -0.08 -8.31 3.25
C ALA A 180 -0.49 -9.73 3.64
N SER A 181 -1.58 -10.25 3.05
CA SER A 181 -2.05 -11.61 3.32
C SER A 181 -1.04 -12.70 2.93
N SER A 182 -0.14 -12.40 1.97
CA SER A 182 0.90 -13.31 1.48
C SER A 182 2.19 -13.34 2.30
N LEU A 183 2.27 -12.63 3.43
CA LEU A 183 3.44 -12.68 4.31
C LEU A 183 3.58 -14.09 4.92
N HIS A 184 4.77 -14.66 4.88
CA HIS A 184 5.06 -15.98 5.43
C HIS A 184 5.05 -15.92 6.96
N THR A 185 4.37 -16.84 7.63
CA THR A 185 4.48 -17.01 9.08
C THR A 185 5.85 -17.60 9.44
N ALA A 186 6.45 -17.17 10.55
CA ALA A 186 7.59 -17.89 11.10
C ALA A 186 7.13 -19.30 11.50
N GLN A 187 7.75 -20.35 10.94
CA GLN A 187 7.59 -21.73 11.39
C GLN A 187 8.59 -22.04 12.50
#